data_AF-A0A935HSB2-F1
#
_entry.id   AF-A0A935HSB2-F1
#
_cell.length_a   1.000
_cell.length_b   1.000
_cell.length_c   1.000
_cell.angle_alpha   90.00
_cell.angle_beta   90.00
_cell.angle_gamma   90.00
#
_symmetry.space_group_name_H-M   'P 1'
#
loop_
_entity.id
_entity.type
_entity.pdbx_description
1 polymer ?
#
loop_
_entity_poly.entity_id
_entity_poly.type
_entity_poly.pdbx_seq_one_letter_code
_entity_poly.pdbx_strand_id
1 'polypeptide(L)'
;MVDNKTIIEHYHELYKIEQAFRISKSDLQTRPIFHYKEEPIKLHLLICFMALVVSKHIELQTRHSIRKFIHECKKITDARLKNQITDKEIRIRANLTPTAIEFLKNLNC
;
A
#
# COMPACT_ATOMS: atom_id res chain seq x y z
N MET A 1 21.90 -7.41 21.76
CA MET A 1 20.65 -8.14 22.07
C MET A 1 19.50 -7.25 21.65
N VAL A 2 18.64 -7.70 20.74
CA VAL A 2 17.49 -6.91 20.29
C VAL A 2 16.50 -6.82 21.45
N ASP A 3 16.02 -5.61 21.75
CA ASP A 3 15.13 -5.36 22.88
C ASP A 3 13.76 -6.04 22.66
N ASN A 4 13.19 -6.61 23.73
CA ASN A 4 11.90 -7.32 23.67
C ASN A 4 10.78 -6.44 23.11
N LYS A 5 10.85 -5.14 23.37
CA LYS A 5 9.89 -4.15 22.88
C LYS A 5 9.95 -4.03 21.35
N THR A 6 11.15 -4.02 20.77
CA THR A 6 11.36 -3.98 19.32
C THR A 6 10.81 -5.23 18.64
N ILE A 7 10.98 -6.40 19.27
CA ILE A 7 10.42 -7.66 18.78
C ILE A 7 8.88 -7.58 18.74
N ILE A 8 8.25 -7.11 19.83
CA ILE A 8 6.80 -6.95 19.92
C ILE A 8 6.28 -5.96 18.87
N GLU A 9 6.99 -4.84 18.65
CA GLU A 9 6.63 -3.85 17.62
C GLU A 9 6.67 -4.46 16.21
N HIS A 10 7.69 -5.25 15.89
CA HIS A 10 7.77 -5.97 14.61
C HIS A 10 6.63 -6.98 14.43
N TYR A 11 6.31 -7.76 15.47
CA TYR A 11 5.15 -8.66 15.43
C TYR A 11 3.83 -7.90 15.23
N HIS A 12 3.71 -6.70 15.81
CA HIS A 12 2.54 -5.84 15.62
C HIS A 12 2.42 -5.27 14.19
N GLU A 13 3.55 -4.93 13.55
CA GLU A 13 3.59 -4.53 12.13
C GLU A 13 3.17 -5.69 11.22
N LEU A 14 3.71 -6.89 11.46
CA LEU A 14 3.32 -8.13 10.76
C LEU A 14 1.81 -8.39 10.89
N TYR A 15 1.27 -8.31 12.11
CA TYR A 15 -0.15 -8.53 12.36
C TYR A 15 -1.06 -7.53 11.64
N LYS A 16 -0.65 -6.25 11.56
CA LYS A 16 -1.40 -5.21 10.82
C LYS A 16 -1.44 -5.50 9.32
N ILE A 17 -0.34 -6.01 8.77
CA ILE A 17 -0.23 -6.39 7.37
C ILE A 17 -1.10 -7.62 7.09
N GLU A 18 -1.02 -8.66 7.92
CA GLU A 18 -1.90 -9.83 7.85
C GLU A 18 -3.38 -9.44 7.91
N GLN A 19 -3.75 -8.49 8.77
CA GLN A 19 -5.10 -7.98 8.87
C GLN A 19 -5.57 -7.26 7.60
N ALA A 20 -4.75 -6.37 7.04
CA ALA A 20 -5.07 -5.66 5.81
C ALA A 20 -5.27 -6.63 4.63
N PHE A 21 -4.47 -7.70 4.57
CA PHE A 21 -4.60 -8.74 3.55
C PHE A 21 -5.76 -9.70 3.81
N ARG A 22 -6.12 -9.98 5.06
CA ARG A 22 -7.34 -10.73 5.41
C ARG A 22 -8.60 -9.99 4.97
N ILE A 23 -8.64 -8.67 5.15
CA ILE A 23 -9.71 -7.81 4.63
C ILE A 23 -9.70 -7.82 3.10
N SER A 24 -8.52 -7.75 2.47
CA SER A 24 -8.40 -7.88 1.01
C SER A 24 -8.90 -9.22 0.46
N LYS A 25 -8.76 -10.34 1.20
CA LYS A 25 -9.35 -11.64 0.81
C LYS A 25 -10.87 -11.69 0.90
N SER A 26 -11.47 -10.83 1.73
CA SER A 26 -12.91 -10.67 1.85
C SER A 26 -13.47 -9.78 0.73
N ASP A 27 -12.75 -8.72 0.36
CA ASP A 27 -13.18 -7.74 -0.64
C ASP A 27 -12.90 -8.17 -2.09
N LEU A 28 -11.74 -8.81 -2.35
CA LEU A 28 -11.55 -9.53 -3.61
C LEU A 28 -12.39 -10.82 -3.50
N GLN A 29 -13.52 -10.88 -4.20
CA GLN A 29 -14.36 -12.07 -4.36
C GLN A 29 -13.65 -13.23 -5.10
N THR A 30 -12.41 -13.56 -4.71
CA THR A 30 -11.76 -14.82 -5.07
C THR A 30 -12.43 -15.91 -4.24
N ARG A 31 -13.53 -16.44 -4.79
CA ARG A 31 -14.25 -17.64 -4.34
C ARG A 31 -13.27 -18.72 -3.81
N PRO A 32 -13.65 -19.50 -2.78
CA PRO A 32 -12.74 -20.33 -2.03
C PRO A 32 -12.08 -21.38 -2.94
N ILE A 33 -10.81 -21.15 -3.29
CA ILE A 33 -9.99 -22.16 -3.95
C ILE A 33 -9.35 -22.93 -2.80
N PHE A 34 -9.96 -24.06 -2.44
CA PHE A 34 -9.40 -25.12 -1.59
C PHE A 34 -8.06 -24.79 -0.94
N HIS A 35 -8.08 -24.37 0.32
CA HIS A 35 -6.90 -24.03 1.15
C HIS A 35 -5.94 -25.22 1.40
N TYR A 36 -6.04 -26.30 0.62
CA TYR A 36 -5.23 -27.51 0.69
C TYR A 36 -4.28 -27.65 -0.51
N LYS A 37 -4.44 -26.83 -1.57
CA LYS A 37 -3.47 -26.81 -2.68
C LYS A 37 -2.29 -25.93 -2.29
N GLU A 38 -1.08 -26.50 -2.30
CA GLU A 38 0.13 -25.79 -1.87
C GLU A 38 0.45 -24.53 -2.70
N GLU A 39 0.10 -24.53 -3.99
CA GLU A 39 0.44 -23.45 -4.92
C GLU A 39 -0.23 -22.11 -4.58
N PRO A 40 -1.57 -22.01 -4.40
CA PRO A 40 -2.20 -20.76 -3.93
C PRO A 40 -1.66 -20.23 -2.60
N ILE A 41 -1.29 -21.13 -1.68
CA ILE A 41 -0.74 -20.76 -0.36
C ILE A 41 0.64 -20.13 -0.53
N LYS A 42 1.51 -20.78 -1.31
CA LYS A 42 2.86 -20.29 -1.64
C LYS A 42 2.79 -18.94 -2.36
N LEU A 43 1.89 -18.80 -3.33
CA LEU A 43 1.70 -17.54 -4.06
C LEU A 43 1.23 -16.41 -3.13
N HIS A 44 0.28 -16.69 -2.24
CA HIS A 44 -0.20 -15.69 -1.28
C HIS A 44 0.90 -15.25 -0.31
N LEU A 45 1.67 -16.20 0.22
CA LEU A 45 2.80 -15.90 1.09
C LEU A 45 3.85 -15.05 0.36
N LEU A 46 4.13 -15.37 -0.91
CA LEU A 46 5.04 -14.60 -1.75
C LEU A 46 4.55 -13.16 -1.95
N ILE A 47 3.28 -12.96 -2.32
CA ILE A 47 2.69 -11.62 -2.51
C ILE A 47 2.74 -10.81 -1.20
N CYS A 48 2.39 -11.43 -0.07
CA CYS A 48 2.46 -10.80 1.25
C CYS A 48 3.90 -10.41 1.61
N PHE A 49 4.86 -11.31 1.37
CA PHE A 49 6.27 -11.05 1.62
C PHE A 49 6.80 -9.91 0.74
N MET A 50 6.48 -9.92 -0.56
CA MET A 50 6.85 -8.82 -1.47
C MET A 50 6.25 -7.49 -1.02
N ALA A 51 4.97 -7.48 -0.63
CA ALA A 51 4.32 -6.26 -0.13
C ALA A 51 4.96 -5.73 1.16
N LEU A 52 5.38 -6.62 2.06
CA LEU A 52 6.11 -6.26 3.29
C LEU A 52 7.48 -5.65 2.94
N VAL A 53 8.24 -6.29 2.05
CA VAL A 53 9.56 -5.79 1.62
C VAL A 53 9.44 -4.41 0.97
N VAL A 54 8.48 -4.23 0.06
CA VAL A 54 8.23 -2.94 -0.59
C VAL A 54 7.82 -1.88 0.43
N SER A 55 6.90 -2.22 1.34
CA SER A 55 6.47 -1.31 2.41
C SER A 55 7.66 -0.89 3.27
N LYS A 56 8.50 -1.83 3.69
CA LYS A 56 9.66 -1.53 4.53
C LYS A 56 10.71 -0.71 3.79
N HIS A 57 10.93 -0.99 2.51
CA HIS A 57 11.81 -0.19 1.68
C HIS A 57 11.35 1.27 1.62
N ILE A 58 10.07 1.51 1.37
CA ILE A 58 9.49 2.86 1.37
C ILE A 58 9.67 3.55 2.73
N GLU A 59 9.43 2.84 3.84
CA GLU A 59 9.61 3.40 5.18
C GLU A 59 11.07 3.78 5.46
N LEU A 60 12.03 2.96 5.01
CA LEU A 60 13.46 3.22 5.19
C LEU A 60 13.95 4.40 4.35
N GLN A 61 13.51 4.51 3.10
CA GLN A 61 13.91 5.62 2.22
C GLN A 61 13.26 6.93 2.64
N THR A 62 11.95 6.92 2.88
CA THR A 62 11.19 8.15 3.19
C THR A 62 11.25 8.54 4.66
N ARG A 63 11.68 7.64 5.57
CA ARG A 63 11.62 7.82 7.04
C ARG A 63 10.21 8.13 7.56
N HIS A 64 9.18 7.74 6.81
CA HIS A 64 7.79 7.89 7.19
C HIS A 64 7.10 6.54 7.21
N SER A 65 6.09 6.39 8.08
CA SER A 65 5.28 5.18 8.10
C SER A 65 4.56 4.98 6.77
N ILE A 66 4.39 3.72 6.36
CA ILE A 66 3.70 3.38 5.11
C ILE A 66 2.28 3.97 5.06
N ARG A 67 1.62 4.10 6.22
CA ARG A 67 0.30 4.75 6.34
C ARG A 67 0.34 6.23 5.99
N LYS A 68 1.36 6.97 6.45
CA LYS A 68 1.54 8.38 6.11
C LYS A 68 1.89 8.55 4.64
N PHE A 69 2.74 7.67 4.11
CA PHE A 69 3.08 7.63 2.69
C PHE A 69 1.83 7.46 1.81
N ILE A 70 1.02 6.42 2.06
CA ILE A 70 -0.23 6.17 1.33
C ILE A 70 -1.21 7.34 1.45
N HIS A 71 -1.31 7.96 2.63
CA HIS A 71 -2.19 9.12 2.83
C HIS A 71 -1.79 10.31 1.95
N GLU A 72 -0.49 10.61 1.85
CA GLU A 72 -0.01 11.67 0.98
C GLU A 72 -0.17 11.32 -0.51
N CYS A 73 0.12 10.08 -0.92
CA CYS A 73 -0.11 9.64 -2.30
C CYS A 73 -1.58 9.76 -2.72
N LYS A 74 -2.52 9.43 -1.83
CA LYS A 74 -3.97 9.56 -2.12
C LYS A 74 -4.41 11.00 -2.41
N LYS A 75 -3.71 12.00 -1.89
CA LYS A 75 -4.00 13.42 -2.18
C LYS A 75 -3.64 13.80 -3.62
N ILE A 76 -2.75 13.05 -4.25
CA ILE A 76 -2.27 13.28 -5.61
C ILE A 76 -3.11 12.43 -6.57
N THR A 77 -4.41 12.69 -6.62
CA THR A 77 -5.33 12.01 -7.54
C THR A 77 -5.91 13.01 -8.53
N ASP A 78 -5.63 12.81 -9.81
CA ASP A 78 -6.23 13.59 -10.88
C ASP A 78 -7.70 13.19 -11.07
N ALA A 79 -8.60 14.18 -11.06
CA ALA A 79 -10.02 13.94 -11.32
C ALA A 79 -10.36 14.28 -12.77
N ARG A 80 -11.02 13.34 -13.47
CA ARG A 80 -11.58 13.55 -14.82
C ARG A 80 -13.09 13.63 -14.71
N LEU A 81 -13.64 14.81 -15.00
CA LEU A 81 -15.07 15.04 -15.06
C LEU A 81 -15.50 15.08 -16.51
N LYS A 82 -16.39 14.15 -16.91
CA LYS A 82 -17.01 14.16 -18.22
C LYS A 82 -18.43 14.71 -18.11
N ASN A 83 -18.71 15.81 -18.79
CA ASN A 83 -20.05 16.37 -18.84
C ASN A 83 -20.87 15.61 -19.90
N GLN A 84 -21.90 14.87 -19.47
CA GLN A 84 -22.71 14.02 -20.36
C GLN A 84 -23.57 14.81 -21.38
N ILE A 85 -23.74 16.12 -21.18
CA ILE A 85 -24.61 16.96 -22.03
C ILE A 85 -23.79 17.72 -23.07
N THR A 86 -22.54 18.07 -22.76
CA THR A 86 -21.67 18.90 -23.64
C THR A 86 -20.47 18.13 -24.20
N ASP A 87 -20.31 16.85 -23.85
CA ASP A 87 -19.20 15.94 -24.16
C ASP A 87 -17.80 16.50 -23.85
N LYS A 88 -17.71 17.59 -23.07
CA LYS A 88 -16.47 18.20 -22.61
C LYS A 88 -15.88 17.43 -21.43
N GLU A 89 -14.59 17.14 -21.51
CA GLU A 89 -13.78 16.64 -20.39
C GLU A 89 -13.09 17.79 -19.66
N ILE A 90 -13.30 17.88 -18.35
CA ILE A 90 -12.55 18.77 -17.46
C ILE A 90 -11.57 17.90 -16.67
N ARG A 91 -10.26 18.19 -16.79
CA ARG A 91 -9.21 17.54 -16.01
C ARG A 91 -8.80 18.44 -14.87
N ILE A 92 -9.01 17.99 -13.64
CA ILE A 92 -8.50 18.64 -12.43
C ILE A 92 -7.24 17.90 -12.04
N ARG A 93 -6.09 18.53 -12.25
CA ARG A 93 -4.79 17.97 -11.86
C ARG A 93 -4.55 18.23 -10.38
N ALA A 94 -4.08 17.22 -9.66
CA ALA A 94 -3.68 17.39 -8.27
C ALA A 94 -2.36 18.15 -8.19
N ASN A 95 -2.29 19.13 -7.28
CA ASN A 95 -1.03 19.80 -6.97
C ASN A 95 -0.19 18.90 -6.05
N LEU A 96 1.07 18.66 -6.40
CA LEU A 96 1.99 17.90 -5.54
C LEU A 96 2.20 18.64 -4.22
N THR A 97 1.98 17.96 -3.10
CA THR A 97 2.34 18.49 -1.78
C THR A 97 3.86 18.53 -1.63
N PRO A 98 4.43 19.46 -0.83
CA PRO A 98 5.88 19.51 -0.58
C PRO A 98 6.44 18.19 -0.06
N THR A 99 5.65 17.48 0.76
CA THR A 99 5.97 16.16 1.30
C THR A 99 6.05 15.08 0.22
N ALA A 100 5.20 15.15 -0.81
CA ALA A 100 5.27 14.21 -1.92
C ALA A 100 6.52 14.41 -2.79
N ILE A 101 6.95 15.66 -2.97
CA ILE A 101 8.18 15.99 -3.67
C ILE A 101 9.39 15.44 -2.89
N GLU A 102 9.37 15.56 -1.56
CA GLU A 102 10.37 14.96 -0.68
C GLU A 102 10.41 13.44 -0.81
N PHE A 103 9.26 12.77 -0.91
CA PHE A 103 9.21 11.32 -1.11
C PHE A 103 9.81 10.90 -2.44
N LEU A 104 9.51 11.61 -3.53
CA LEU A 104 10.09 11.34 -4.85
C LEU A 104 11.61 11.45 -4.82
N LYS A 105 12.14 12.53 -4.22
CA LYS A 105 13.59 12.72 -4.03
C LYS A 105 14.23 11.58 -3.23
N ASN A 106 13.61 11.17 -2.13
CA ASN A 106 14.15 10.12 -1.27
C ASN A 106 14.05 8.72 -1.91
N LEU A 107 13.10 8.51 -2.83
CA LEU A 107 12.94 7.25 -3.56
C LEU A 107 13.78 7.20 -4.86
N ASN A 108 14.61 8.22 -5.14
CA ASN A 108 15.33 8.38 -6.42
C ASN A 108 14.39 8.25 -7.64
N CYS A 109 13.17 8.78 -7.52
CA CYS A 109 12.13 8.76 -8.56
C CYS A 109 11.82 10.17 -9.07
#